data_AF-A0A973AWN5-F1
#
_entry.id   AF-A0A973AWN5-F1
#
_cell.length_a   1.000
_cell.length_b   1.000
_cell.length_c   1.000
_cell.angle_alpha   90.00
_cell.angle_beta   90.00
_cell.angle_gamma   90.00
#
_symmetry.space_group_name_H-M   'P 1'
#
loop_
_entity.id
_entity.type
_entity.pdbx_description
1 polymer ?
#
loop_
_entity_poly.entity_id
_entity_poly.type
_entity_poly.pdbx_seq_one_letter_code
_entity_poly.pdbx_strand_id
1 'polypeptide(L)'
;MSETIERGGEAEMEESDWLRKSFGDDFGHVADKLVAVRLRGPAADDIFAILLGFRADSLQDLARLDLAGGRLTDEGLLQLKGLKNLRSLDLRGTAVSKLATETPQWFPQLEFLGLPPGAVGLFSRMSLPRRVKLAIGDGTE
;
A
#
# COMPACT_ATOMS: atom_id res chain seq x y z
N MET A 1 -7.39 -4.69 -15.18
CA MET A 1 -8.71 -4.00 -15.09
C MET A 1 -8.73 -3.13 -13.83
N SER A 2 -9.50 -2.04 -13.78
CA SER A 2 -9.68 -1.26 -12.55
C SER A 2 -11.15 -1.27 -12.10
N GLU A 3 -11.36 -1.34 -10.79
CA GLU A 3 -12.69 -1.38 -10.15
C GLU A 3 -12.79 -0.29 -9.09
N THR A 4 -13.99 0.25 -8.89
CA THR A 4 -14.25 1.23 -7.82
C THR A 4 -14.54 0.50 -6.51
N ILE A 5 -13.92 0.95 -5.43
CA ILE A 5 -14.14 0.39 -4.10
C ILE A 5 -15.36 1.07 -3.47
N GLU A 6 -16.20 0.33 -2.75
CA GLU A 6 -17.42 0.86 -2.10
C GLU A 6 -17.15 2.06 -1.17
N ARG A 7 -15.93 2.18 -0.65
CA ARG A 7 -15.47 3.29 0.21
C ARG A 7 -15.00 4.52 -0.56
N GLY A 8 -15.23 4.57 -1.87
CA GLY A 8 -14.52 5.45 -2.80
C GLY A 8 -13.16 4.85 -3.17
N GLY A 9 -12.45 5.44 -4.12
CA GLY A 9 -11.14 4.94 -4.55
C GLY A 9 -11.19 3.83 -5.60
N GLU A 10 -10.03 3.30 -5.94
CA GLU A 10 -9.77 2.45 -7.09
C GLU A 10 -8.95 1.22 -6.68
N ALA A 11 -9.34 0.06 -7.19
CA ALA A 11 -8.58 -1.17 -7.16
C ALA A 11 -8.07 -1.44 -8.58
N GLU A 12 -6.82 -1.89 -8.72
CA GLU A 12 -6.29 -2.40 -9.98
C GLU A 12 -6.07 -3.90 -9.85
N MET A 13 -6.71 -4.66 -10.74
CA MET A 13 -6.54 -6.09 -10.89
C MET A 13 -5.66 -6.40 -12.11
N GLU A 14 -4.66 -7.23 -11.92
CA GLU A 14 -3.90 -7.83 -13.01
C GLU A 14 -4.43 -9.24 -13.26
N GLU A 15 -4.84 -9.48 -14.50
CA GLU A 15 -5.07 -10.84 -14.98
C GLU A 15 -3.69 -11.51 -15.10
N SER A 16 -3.58 -12.80 -14.80
CA SER A 16 -2.29 -13.48 -14.98
C SER A 16 -2.03 -13.69 -16.48
N ASP A 17 -1.49 -12.67 -17.13
CA ASP A 17 -1.24 -12.58 -18.58
C ASP A 17 -0.46 -13.78 -19.15
N TRP A 18 0.35 -14.44 -18.32
CA TRP A 18 1.11 -15.62 -18.72
C TRP A 18 0.25 -16.87 -18.87
N LEU A 19 -0.85 -17.01 -18.11
CA LEU A 19 -1.73 -18.18 -18.14
C LEU A 19 -2.59 -18.18 -19.41
N ARG A 20 -3.18 -17.03 -19.74
CA ARG A 20 -3.86 -16.83 -21.04
C ARG A 20 -2.93 -17.14 -22.21
N LYS A 21 -1.71 -16.57 -22.19
CA LYS A 21 -0.71 -16.80 -23.25
C LYS A 21 -0.24 -18.25 -23.36
N SER A 22 -0.16 -18.97 -22.24
CA SER A 22 0.39 -20.34 -22.22
C SER A 22 -0.67 -21.42 -22.43
N PHE A 23 -1.93 -21.13 -22.12
CA PHE A 23 -2.96 -22.17 -22.00
C PHE A 23 -4.30 -21.85 -22.68
N GLY A 24 -4.51 -20.61 -23.18
CA GLY A 24 -5.74 -20.20 -23.87
C GLY A 24 -6.89 -19.78 -22.95
N ASP A 25 -7.97 -19.25 -23.52
CA ASP A 25 -9.13 -18.69 -22.78
C ASP A 25 -9.97 -19.75 -22.02
N ASP A 26 -9.71 -21.04 -22.23
CA ASP A 26 -10.44 -22.16 -21.59
C ASP A 26 -10.04 -22.42 -20.12
N PHE A 27 -9.00 -21.75 -19.62
CA PHE A 27 -8.57 -21.83 -18.22
C PHE A 27 -9.40 -20.85 -17.37
N GLY A 28 -10.71 -21.07 -17.33
CA GLY A 28 -11.64 -20.31 -16.50
C GLY A 28 -11.27 -20.42 -15.02
N HIS A 29 -11.22 -19.26 -14.34
CA HIS A 29 -10.82 -19.03 -12.94
C HIS A 29 -9.33 -18.90 -12.66
N VAL A 30 -8.57 -18.30 -13.57
CA VAL A 30 -7.34 -17.60 -13.15
C VAL A 30 -7.76 -16.52 -12.16
N ALA A 31 -7.27 -16.61 -10.92
CA ALA A 31 -7.58 -15.60 -9.90
C ALA A 31 -7.06 -14.24 -10.36
N ASP A 32 -7.96 -13.28 -10.56
CA ASP A 32 -7.60 -11.88 -10.70
C ASP A 32 -6.75 -11.48 -9.49
N LYS A 33 -5.56 -10.95 -9.76
CA LYS A 33 -4.63 -10.56 -8.72
C LYS A 33 -4.86 -9.09 -8.41
N LEU A 34 -5.25 -8.77 -7.18
CA LEU A 34 -5.33 -7.38 -6.75
C LEU A 34 -3.91 -6.85 -6.52
N VAL A 35 -3.42 -6.00 -7.43
CA VAL A 35 -2.03 -5.52 -7.43
C VAL A 35 -1.90 -4.09 -6.90
N ALA A 36 -2.95 -3.28 -7.05
CA ALA A 36 -2.98 -1.95 -6.45
C ALA A 36 -4.31 -1.64 -5.77
N VAL A 37 -4.22 -0.91 -4.66
CA VAL A 37 -5.35 -0.30 -3.98
C VAL A 37 -5.02 1.17 -3.76
N ARG A 38 -5.91 2.05 -4.22
CA ARG A 38 -5.88 3.48 -3.99
C ARG A 38 -7.16 3.90 -3.29
N LEU A 39 -7.03 4.42 -2.09
CA LEU A 39 -8.13 5.07 -1.37
C LEU A 39 -7.58 6.37 -0.78
N ARG A 40 -7.93 7.51 -1.36
CA ARG A 40 -7.47 8.81 -0.87
C ARG A 40 -8.56 9.53 -0.08
N GLY A 41 -8.13 10.38 0.84
CA GLY A 41 -9.04 11.18 1.66
C GLY A 41 -9.59 10.42 2.88
N PRO A 42 -10.59 10.99 3.59
CA PRO A 42 -10.98 10.55 4.94
C PRO A 42 -11.40 9.09 5.10
N ALA A 43 -11.78 8.41 4.00
CA ALA A 43 -12.16 7.00 3.99
C ALA A 43 -10.96 6.04 4.13
N ALA A 44 -9.73 6.51 3.88
CA ALA A 44 -8.51 5.79 4.22
C ALA A 44 -8.18 5.98 5.71
N ASP A 45 -8.96 5.30 6.54
CA ASP A 45 -8.87 5.29 7.99
C ASP A 45 -8.31 3.97 8.52
N ASP A 46 -8.16 3.87 9.85
CA ASP A 46 -7.68 2.66 10.51
C ASP A 46 -8.62 1.47 10.28
N ILE A 47 -9.93 1.71 10.11
CA ILE A 47 -10.90 0.65 9.79
C ILE A 47 -10.55 0.03 8.44
N PHE A 48 -10.27 0.84 7.42
CA PHE A 48 -9.87 0.32 6.13
C PHE A 48 -8.55 -0.47 6.22
N ALA A 49 -7.57 0.02 6.99
CA ALA A 49 -6.32 -0.70 7.20
C ALA A 49 -6.50 -2.03 7.95
N ILE A 50 -7.41 -2.10 8.92
CA ILE A 50 -7.81 -3.35 9.59
C ILE A 50 -8.38 -4.34 8.57
N LEU A 51 -9.25 -3.89 7.66
CA LEU A 51 -9.82 -4.76 6.62
C LEU A 51 -8.76 -5.31 5.67
N LEU A 52 -7.80 -4.47 5.26
CA LEU A 52 -6.66 -4.92 4.45
C LEU A 52 -5.77 -5.91 5.22
N GLY A 53 -5.48 -5.62 6.49
CA GLY A 53 -4.70 -6.48 7.37
C GLY A 53 -5.35 -7.86 7.58
N PHE A 54 -6.65 -7.90 7.82
CA PHE A 54 -7.42 -9.15 7.95
C PHE A 54 -7.37 -10.02 6.69
N ARG A 55 -7.18 -9.39 5.52
CA ARG A 55 -7.12 -10.07 4.21
C ARG A 55 -5.69 -10.27 3.70
N ALA A 56 -4.67 -9.98 4.49
CA ALA A 56 -3.28 -9.99 4.04
C ALA A 56 -2.86 -11.30 3.36
N ASP A 57 -3.31 -12.45 3.86
CA ASP A 57 -3.02 -13.77 3.28
C ASP A 57 -3.62 -13.97 1.88
N SER A 58 -4.66 -13.23 1.53
CA SER A 58 -5.27 -13.20 0.19
C SER A 58 -4.74 -12.08 -0.70
N LEU A 59 -4.02 -11.11 -0.13
CA LEU A 59 -3.47 -9.94 -0.82
C LEU A 59 -1.98 -10.11 -1.13
N GLN A 60 -1.57 -11.33 -1.47
CA GLN A 60 -0.15 -11.66 -1.68
C GLN A 60 0.43 -10.98 -2.92
N ASP A 61 -0.39 -10.57 -3.88
CA ASP A 61 0.07 -9.86 -5.09
C ASP A 61 -0.02 -8.33 -4.95
N LEU A 62 -0.50 -7.82 -3.82
CA LEU A 62 -0.67 -6.38 -3.61
C LEU A 62 0.71 -5.70 -3.52
N ALA A 63 1.06 -4.95 -4.55
CA ALA A 63 2.35 -4.27 -4.69
C ALA A 63 2.26 -2.77 -4.42
N ARG A 64 1.08 -2.16 -4.59
CA ARG A 64 0.88 -0.71 -4.45
C ARG A 64 -0.29 -0.41 -3.53
N LEU A 65 -0.04 0.39 -2.50
CA LEU A 65 -1.07 0.87 -1.58
C LEU A 65 -0.94 2.39 -1.41
N ASP A 66 -1.94 3.11 -1.88
CA ASP A 66 -2.03 4.57 -1.77
C ASP A 66 -3.19 4.94 -0.84
N LEU A 67 -2.84 5.45 0.34
CA LEU A 67 -3.75 5.89 1.40
C LEU A 67 -3.60 7.40 1.68
N ALA A 68 -3.07 8.15 0.72
CA ALA A 68 -2.72 9.55 0.92
C ALA A 68 -3.94 10.42 1.25
N GLY A 69 -3.75 11.42 2.11
CA GLY A 69 -4.81 12.29 2.64
C GLY A 69 -5.80 11.56 3.56
N GLY A 70 -5.47 10.34 3.99
CA GLY A 70 -6.27 9.53 4.90
C GLY A 70 -6.28 10.00 6.34
N ARG A 71 -7.15 9.40 7.15
CA ARG A 71 -7.17 9.53 8.62
C ARG A 71 -6.41 8.41 9.33
N LEU A 72 -5.56 7.69 8.60
CA LEU A 72 -4.76 6.60 9.10
C LEU A 72 -3.80 7.07 10.20
N THR A 73 -3.76 6.33 11.31
CA THR A 73 -2.85 6.54 12.45
C THR A 73 -1.78 5.45 12.50
N ASP A 74 -0.89 5.54 13.49
CA ASP A 74 0.07 4.46 13.79
C ASP A 74 -0.65 3.11 14.09
N GLU A 75 -1.85 3.12 14.69
CA GLU A 75 -2.61 1.90 14.99
C GLU A 75 -3.11 1.21 13.72
N GLY A 76 -3.61 1.97 12.74
CA GLY A 76 -3.99 1.44 11.43
C GLY A 76 -2.79 0.94 10.63
N LEU A 77 -1.69 1.70 10.62
CA LEU A 77 -0.45 1.31 9.94
C LEU A 77 0.09 -0.03 10.45
N LEU A 78 -0.03 -0.30 11.75
CA LEU A 78 0.36 -1.57 12.36
C LEU A 78 -0.35 -2.79 11.71
N GLN A 79 -1.61 -2.62 11.29
CA GLN A 79 -2.42 -3.69 10.69
C GLN A 79 -1.92 -4.09 9.30
N LEU A 80 -1.20 -3.19 8.62
CA LEU A 80 -0.69 -3.43 7.27
C LEU A 80 0.56 -4.32 7.26
N LYS A 81 1.12 -4.69 8.41
CA LYS A 81 2.35 -5.52 8.54
C LYS A 81 2.32 -6.82 7.74
N GLY A 82 1.16 -7.41 7.50
CA GLY A 82 1.00 -8.65 6.74
C GLY A 82 1.21 -8.50 5.24
N LEU A 83 1.17 -7.28 4.69
CA LEU A 83 1.27 -7.00 3.25
C LEU A 83 2.73 -7.02 2.76
N LYS A 84 3.40 -8.16 2.88
CA LYS A 84 4.86 -8.32 2.71
C LYS A 84 5.39 -8.02 1.30
N ASN A 85 4.52 -8.06 0.30
CA ASN A 85 4.87 -7.84 -1.10
C ASN A 85 4.69 -6.38 -1.57
N LEU A 86 4.33 -5.46 -0.66
CA LEU A 86 4.28 -4.04 -0.98
C LEU A 86 5.64 -3.50 -1.45
N ARG A 87 5.59 -2.85 -2.61
CA ARG A 87 6.71 -2.10 -3.21
C ARG A 87 6.50 -0.59 -3.10
N SER A 88 5.25 -0.14 -3.08
CA SER A 88 4.90 1.27 -2.94
C SER A 88 3.85 1.45 -1.86
N LEU A 89 4.16 2.29 -0.87
CA LEU A 89 3.23 2.69 0.19
C LEU A 89 3.20 4.22 0.30
N ASP A 90 2.06 4.83 0.02
CA ASP A 90 1.88 6.28 0.16
C ASP A 90 0.96 6.61 1.35
N LEU A 91 1.53 7.25 2.37
CA LEU A 91 0.88 7.70 3.59
C LEU A 91 0.96 9.23 3.74
N ARG A 92 1.31 9.96 2.68
CA ARG A 92 1.35 11.42 2.71
C ARG A 92 0.01 11.99 3.19
N GLY A 93 0.04 13.04 4.01
CA GLY A 93 -1.18 13.65 4.58
C GLY A 93 -1.98 12.78 5.58
N THR A 94 -1.41 11.70 6.11
CA THR A 94 -2.02 10.90 7.20
C THR A 94 -1.55 11.35 8.59
N ALA A 95 -2.05 10.72 9.66
CA ALA A 95 -1.63 10.95 11.05
C ALA A 95 -0.54 9.97 11.54
N VAL A 96 0.07 9.22 10.63
CA VAL A 96 1.19 8.31 10.93
C VAL A 96 2.40 9.10 11.41
N SER A 97 3.06 8.62 12.47
CA SER A 97 4.24 9.29 13.03
C SER A 97 5.27 8.30 13.56
N LYS A 98 5.06 7.74 14.75
CA LYS A 98 6.08 6.98 15.50
C LYS A 98 6.54 5.74 14.73
N LEU A 99 5.62 5.08 14.02
CA LEU A 99 5.90 3.84 13.31
C LEU A 99 6.43 4.06 11.88
N ALA A 100 6.53 5.31 11.43
CA ALA A 100 7.04 5.64 10.11
C ALA A 100 8.50 5.16 9.89
N THR A 101 9.31 5.18 10.96
CA THR A 101 10.72 4.73 10.92
C THR A 101 10.85 3.20 10.85
N GLU A 102 9.86 2.46 11.36
CA GLU A 102 9.83 0.99 11.34
C GLU A 102 9.29 0.43 10.02
N THR A 103 8.49 1.23 9.31
CA THR A 103 7.77 0.84 8.08
C THR A 103 8.64 0.08 7.06
N PRO A 104 9.87 0.51 6.72
CA PRO A 104 10.71 -0.21 5.76
C PRO A 104 11.16 -1.62 6.21
N GLN A 105 11.13 -1.92 7.51
CA GLN A 105 11.49 -3.24 8.04
C GLN A 105 10.35 -4.24 7.88
N TRP A 106 9.11 -3.75 7.90
CA TRP A 106 7.94 -4.63 7.75
C TRP A 106 7.71 -5.04 6.31
N PHE A 107 8.12 -4.19 5.37
CA PHE A 107 7.96 -4.32 3.92
C PHE A 107 9.34 -4.52 3.25
N PRO A 108 9.84 -5.77 3.18
CA PRO A 108 11.20 -6.04 2.70
C PRO A 108 11.41 -5.66 1.23
N GLN A 109 10.34 -5.63 0.43
CA GLN A 109 10.37 -5.25 -1.00
C GLN A 109 10.04 -3.76 -1.23
N LEU A 110 9.88 -2.96 -0.18
CA LEU A 110 9.48 -1.56 -0.33
C LEU A 110 10.54 -0.76 -1.09
N GLU A 111 10.10 -0.07 -2.13
CA GLU A 111 10.89 0.79 -3.02
C GLU A 111 10.45 2.25 -2.95
N PHE A 112 9.18 2.50 -2.62
CA PHE A 112 8.64 3.84 -2.43
C PHE A 112 7.90 3.95 -1.09
N LEU A 113 8.21 5.01 -0.35
CA LEU A 113 7.55 5.35 0.90
C LEU A 113 7.20 6.83 0.92
N GLY A 114 5.91 7.15 0.84
CA GLY A 114 5.37 8.48 1.10
C GLY A 114 4.98 8.62 2.57
N LEU A 115 5.43 9.67 3.24
CA LEU A 115 5.11 9.92 4.66
C LEU A 115 4.60 11.35 4.88
N PRO A 116 3.79 11.58 5.93
CA PRO A 116 3.35 12.93 6.25
C PRO A 116 4.53 13.77 6.79
N PRO A 117 4.42 15.12 6.72
CA PRO A 117 5.43 16.02 7.26
C PRO A 117 5.70 15.74 8.74
N GLY A 118 6.99 15.69 9.11
CA GLY A 118 7.39 15.47 10.51
C GLY A 118 7.35 14.02 11.00
N ALA A 119 6.87 13.06 10.20
CA ALA A 119 6.85 11.64 10.59
C ALA A 119 8.26 11.04 10.76
N VAL A 120 9.26 11.58 10.04
CA VAL A 120 10.65 11.17 10.15
C VAL A 120 11.58 12.39 10.26
N GLY A 121 12.47 12.36 11.24
CA GLY A 121 13.52 13.36 11.39
C GLY A 121 14.64 13.21 10.37
N LEU A 122 15.49 14.25 10.23
CA LEU A 122 16.59 14.27 9.26
C LEU A 122 17.52 13.05 9.36
N PHE A 123 17.87 12.63 10.58
CA PHE A 123 18.73 11.47 10.80
C PHE A 123 18.06 10.16 10.39
N SER A 124 16.78 9.98 10.69
CA SER A 124 16.01 8.80 10.28
C SER A 124 15.96 8.66 8.76
N ARG A 125 15.90 9.78 8.03
CA ARG A 125 15.94 9.80 6.55
C ARG A 125 17.28 9.29 6.02
N MET A 126 18.39 9.58 6.71
CA MET A 126 19.72 9.10 6.33
C MET A 126 19.91 7.61 6.60
N SER A 127 19.18 7.05 7.58
CA SER A 127 19.24 5.63 7.93
C SER A 127 18.25 4.75 7.14
N LEU A 128 17.43 5.33 6.26
CA LEU A 128 16.51 4.54 5.43
C LEU A 128 17.29 3.60 4.50
N PRO A 129 16.76 2.39 4.23
CA PRO A 129 17.39 1.50 3.27
C PRO A 129 17.51 2.18 1.91
N ARG A 130 18.68 2.06 1.26
CA ARG A 130 18.97 2.72 -0.04
C ARG A 130 17.96 2.42 -1.15
N ARG A 131 17.27 1.27 -1.06
CA ARG A 131 16.22 0.87 -2.01
C ARG A 131 14.95 1.74 -1.92
N VAL A 132 14.74 2.42 -0.79
CA VAL A 132 13.50 3.16 -0.51
C VAL A 132 13.66 4.61 -0.95
N LYS A 133 12.95 4.98 -2.01
CA LYS A 133 12.68 6.37 -2.37
C LYS A 133 11.67 6.95 -1.38
N LEU A 134 12.11 7.96 -0.63
CA LEU A 134 11.29 8.68 0.34
C LEU A 134 10.65 9.91 -0.28
N ALA A 135 9.35 10.12 -0.07
CA ALA A 135 8.64 11.36 -0.33
C ALA A 135 7.98 11.87 0.96
N ILE A 136 8.08 13.18 1.23
CA ILE A 136 7.46 13.83 2.40
C ILE A 136 6.54 14.94 1.91
N GLY A 137 5.28 14.98 2.35
CA GLY A 137 4.35 16.04 1.95
C GLY A 137 2.88 15.68 2.15
N ASP A 138 2.01 16.45 1.52
CA ASP A 138 0.55 16.33 1.59
C ASP A 138 -0.07 15.47 0.48
N GLY A 139 0.75 15.00 -0.48
CA GLY A 139 0.30 14.10 -1.55
C GLY A 139 -0.27 14.79 -2.79
N THR A 140 -0.11 16.11 -2.91
CA THR A 140 -0.61 16.92 -4.04
C THR A 140 0.44 17.18 -5.14
N GLU A 141 1.69 16.74 -4.93
CA GLU A 141 2.78 16.75 -5.91
C GLU A 141 3.10 15.36 -6.48
#